data_AF-A0A925JWK2-F1
#
_entry.id   AF-A0A925JWK2-F1
#
_cell.length_a   1.000
_cell.length_b   1.000
_cell.length_c   1.000
_cell.angle_alpha   90.00
_cell.angle_beta   90.00
_cell.angle_gamma   90.00
#
_symmetry.space_group_name_H-M   'P 1'
#
loop_
_entity.id
_entity.type
_entity.pdbx_description
1 polymer ?
#
loop_
_entity_poly.entity_id
_entity_poly.type
_entity_poly.pdbx_seq_one_letter_code
_entity_poly.pdbx_strand_id
1 'polypeptide(L)'
;MQQESKKQFFISYNKADLTWAEWIAWELEAAGYAAILQAWDFRPGFNFALRMQQASKEAERVIAVLSPDYLTAEFTQPEWAVAFGKDPKGEKGLLLPIRVRS
;
A
#
# COMPACT_ATOMS: atom_id res chain seq x y z
N MET A 1 -9.43 27.46 7.82
CA MET A 1 -8.39 26.94 6.90
C MET A 1 -8.81 25.54 6.52
N GLN A 2 -9.24 25.32 5.27
CA GLN A 2 -9.59 23.97 4.83
C GLN A 2 -8.28 23.19 4.73
N GLN A 3 -8.16 22.12 5.51
CA GLN A 3 -7.01 21.23 5.44
C GLN A 3 -7.20 20.42 4.15
N GLU A 4 -6.48 20.81 3.11
CA GLU A 4 -6.49 20.11 1.83
C GLU A 4 -6.08 18.66 2.11
N SER A 5 -7.00 17.72 1.95
CA SER A 5 -6.77 16.32 2.27
C SER A 5 -5.74 15.77 1.30
N LYS A 6 -4.46 15.70 1.70
CA LYS A 6 -3.42 15.03 0.93
C LYS A 6 -3.92 13.64 0.54
N LYS A 7 -3.84 13.30 -0.76
CA LYS A 7 -4.24 11.96 -1.21
C LYS A 7 -3.38 10.93 -0.48
N GLN A 8 -4.05 9.96 0.14
CA GLN A 8 -3.42 8.95 0.96
C GLN A 8 -3.19 7.68 0.13
N PHE A 9 -1.93 7.28 0.01
CA PHE A 9 -1.51 6.03 -0.60
C PHE A 9 -1.12 5.02 0.47
N PHE A 10 -1.65 3.81 0.37
CA PHE A 10 -1.20 2.69 1.19
C PHE A 10 -0.17 1.86 0.42
N ILE A 11 1.01 1.62 0.99
CA ILE A 11 2.08 0.85 0.34
C ILE A 11 2.11 -0.57 0.92
N SER A 12 1.69 -1.54 0.10
CA SER A 12 1.77 -2.98 0.37
C SER A 12 3.07 -3.54 -0.18
N TYR A 13 3.89 -4.16 0.66
CA TYR A 13 5.21 -4.66 0.28
C TYR A 13 5.62 -5.88 1.12
N ASN A 14 6.55 -6.68 0.61
CA ASN A 14 7.20 -7.74 1.39
C ASN A 14 8.38 -7.14 2.17
N LYS A 15 8.69 -7.66 3.36
CA LYS A 15 9.86 -7.22 4.15
C LYS A 15 11.17 -7.24 3.36
N ALA A 16 11.34 -8.17 2.41
CA ALA A 16 12.49 -8.22 1.51
C ALA A 16 12.63 -6.98 0.60
N ASP A 17 11.54 -6.24 0.40
CA ASP A 17 11.46 -5.03 -0.44
C ASP A 17 11.26 -3.75 0.39
N LEU A 18 11.61 -3.77 1.69
CA LEU A 18 11.44 -2.62 2.58
C LEU A 18 12.09 -1.34 2.02
N THR A 19 13.32 -1.44 1.53
CA THR A 19 14.04 -0.29 0.97
C THR A 19 13.31 0.33 -0.23
N TRP A 20 12.67 -0.50 -1.06
CA TRP A 20 11.84 0.00 -2.16
C TRP A 20 10.58 0.68 -1.66
N ALA A 21 9.93 0.11 -0.66
CA ALA A 21 8.72 0.66 -0.07
C ALA A 21 8.98 2.02 0.63
N GLU A 22 10.10 2.14 1.33
CA GLU A 22 10.56 3.41 1.94
C GLU A 22 10.89 4.46 0.88
N TRP A 23 11.58 4.07 -0.20
CA TRP A 23 11.87 4.99 -1.30
C TRP A 23 10.58 5.49 -1.96
N ILE A 24 9.62 4.61 -2.24
CA ILE A 24 8.31 5.00 -2.80
C ILE A 24 7.57 5.95 -1.84
N ALA A 25 7.57 5.67 -0.54
CA ALA A 25 6.94 6.55 0.45
C ALA A 25 7.58 7.94 0.44
N TRP A 26 8.91 8.00 0.40
CA TRP A 26 9.67 9.24 0.37
C TRP A 26 9.36 10.07 -0.88
N GLU A 27 9.34 9.45 -2.06
CA GLU A 27 9.00 10.14 -3.32
C GLU A 27 7.56 10.70 -3.30
N LEU A 28 6.61 9.93 -2.74
CA LEU A 28 5.22 10.39 -2.60
C LEU A 28 5.11 11.60 -1.69
N GLU A 29 5.80 11.58 -0.55
CA GLU A 29 5.82 12.71 0.39
C GLU A 29 6.51 13.94 -0.21
N ALA A 30 7.62 13.75 -0.92
CA ALA A 30 8.33 14.81 -1.64
C ALA A 30 7.45 15.44 -2.73
N ALA A 31 6.60 14.64 -3.39
CA ALA A 31 5.60 15.10 -4.35
C ALA A 31 4.35 15.72 -3.70
N GLY A 32 4.29 15.81 -2.37
CA GLY A 32 3.18 16.43 -1.64
C GLY A 32 2.01 15.50 -1.30
N TYR A 33 2.12 14.20 -1.58
CA TYR A 33 1.13 13.20 -1.18
C TYR A 33 1.36 12.73 0.26
N ALA A 34 0.44 11.91 0.78
CA ALA A 34 0.60 11.21 2.05
C ALA A 34 0.76 9.72 1.78
N ALA A 35 1.74 9.08 2.42
CA ALA A 35 2.01 7.65 2.30
C ALA A 35 1.84 6.98 3.66
N ILE A 36 1.16 5.83 3.67
CA ILE A 36 1.03 4.96 4.84
C ILE A 36 1.92 3.76 4.58
N LEU A 37 2.97 3.60 5.40
CA LEU A 37 3.95 2.53 5.29
C LEU A 37 3.95 1.69 6.56
N GLN A 38 3.72 0.38 6.41
CA GLN A 38 3.61 -0.54 7.54
C GLN A 38 4.86 -0.56 8.45
N ALA A 39 6.07 -0.43 7.90
CA ALA A 39 7.31 -0.38 8.67
C ALA A 39 7.38 0.78 9.66
N TRP A 40 6.73 1.90 9.35
CA TRP A 40 6.76 3.09 10.17
C TRP A 40 5.62 3.09 11.20
N ASP A 41 4.48 2.46 10.89
CA ASP A 41 3.24 2.59 11.66
C ASP A 41 2.81 1.36 12.50
N PHE A 42 3.47 0.19 12.40
CA PHE A 42 3.00 -1.03 13.08
C PHE A 42 3.92 -1.52 14.21
N ARG A 43 3.41 -1.47 15.44
CA ARG A 43 3.94 -2.21 16.61
C ARG A 43 3.59 -3.71 16.52
N PRO A 44 4.39 -4.62 17.11
CA PRO A 44 4.08 -6.05 17.13
C PRO A 44 2.73 -6.35 17.82
N GLY A 45 1.92 -7.24 17.23
CA GLY A 45 0.69 -7.77 17.84
C GLY A 45 -0.65 -7.28 17.25
N PHE A 46 -0.64 -6.46 16.20
CA PHE A 46 -1.88 -5.89 15.64
C PHE A 46 -2.44 -6.70 14.47
N ASN A 47 -3.77 -6.92 14.48
CA ASN A 47 -4.50 -7.61 13.42
C ASN A 47 -4.51 -6.77 12.13
N PHE A 48 -3.65 -7.20 11.22
CA PHE A 48 -3.35 -6.55 9.96
C PHE A 48 -4.58 -6.38 9.03
N ALA A 49 -5.47 -7.38 9.00
CA ALA A 49 -6.69 -7.34 8.18
C ALA A 49 -7.68 -6.25 8.63
N LEU A 50 -7.78 -6.00 9.94
CA LEU A 50 -8.68 -4.99 10.52
C LEU A 50 -8.22 -3.56 10.22
N ARG A 51 -6.92 -3.28 10.36
CA ARG A 51 -6.36 -1.98 9.96
C ARG A 51 -6.42 -1.76 8.45
N MET A 52 -6.32 -2.82 7.64
CA MET A 52 -6.51 -2.75 6.19
C MET A 52 -7.95 -2.44 5.79
N GLN A 53 -8.96 -2.98 6.48
CA GLN A 53 -10.35 -2.59 6.23
C GLN A 53 -10.57 -1.09 6.51
N GLN A 54 -9.86 -0.56 7.50
CA GLN A 54 -9.93 0.85 7.90
C GLN A 54 -9.12 1.74 6.96
N ALA A 55 -7.88 1.36 6.63
CA ALA A 55 -7.04 2.02 5.64
C ALA A 55 -7.63 1.95 4.24
N SER A 56 -8.32 0.88 3.83
CA SER A 56 -9.04 0.82 2.54
C SER A 56 -10.31 1.67 2.50
N LYS A 57 -10.81 2.14 3.66
CA LYS A 57 -11.87 3.15 3.72
C LYS A 57 -11.31 4.58 3.67
N GLU A 58 -10.09 4.79 4.15
CA GLU A 58 -9.46 6.12 4.31
C GLU A 58 -8.44 6.45 3.21
N ALA A 59 -7.76 5.45 2.65
CA ALA A 59 -6.79 5.57 1.58
C ALA A 59 -7.50 5.57 0.23
N GLU A 60 -7.16 6.54 -0.61
CA GLU A 60 -7.74 6.64 -1.94
C GLU A 60 -7.22 5.53 -2.85
N ARG A 61 -5.96 5.08 -2.68
CA ARG A 61 -5.26 4.18 -3.60
C ARG A 61 -4.27 3.27 -2.86
N VAL A 62 -4.07 2.05 -3.37
CA VAL A 62 -3.12 1.06 -2.86
C VAL A 62 -1.99 0.86 -3.86
N ILE A 63 -0.74 0.97 -3.42
CA ILE A 63 0.45 0.61 -4.19
C ILE A 63 0.89 -0.79 -3.77
N ALA A 64 1.05 -1.71 -4.73
CA ALA A 64 1.59 -3.04 -4.49
C ALA A 64 3.01 -3.13 -5.03
N VAL A 65 4.00 -3.27 -4.15
CA VAL A 65 5.41 -3.44 -4.50
C VAL A 65 5.65 -4.89 -4.88
N LEU A 66 5.59 -5.17 -6.19
CA LEU A 66 5.67 -6.52 -6.73
C LEU A 66 7.12 -6.99 -6.85
N SER A 67 7.38 -8.13 -6.23
CA SER A 67 8.62 -8.90 -6.29
C SER A 67 8.31 -10.40 -6.23
N PRO A 68 9.26 -11.29 -6.55
CA PRO A 68 9.08 -12.72 -6.33
C PRO A 68 8.70 -13.05 -4.88
N ASP A 69 9.34 -12.41 -3.90
CA ASP A 69 9.06 -12.59 -2.48
C ASP A 69 7.65 -12.10 -2.08
N TYR A 70 7.14 -11.06 -2.75
CA TYR A 70 5.77 -10.57 -2.56
C TYR A 70 4.73 -11.58 -3.06
N LEU A 71 5.01 -12.27 -4.18
CA LEU A 71 4.09 -13.23 -4.79
C LEU A 71 4.11 -14.60 -4.11
N THR A 72 5.25 -15.00 -3.54
CA THR A 72 5.41 -16.29 -2.85
C THR A 72 5.02 -16.24 -1.37
N ALA A 73 4.87 -15.04 -0.79
CA ALA A 73 4.46 -14.90 0.59
C ALA A 73 3.02 -15.40 0.81
N GLU A 74 2.89 -16.44 1.62
CA GLU A 74 1.64 -17.14 1.97
C GLU A 74 0.61 -16.24 2.69
N PHE A 75 1.01 -15.04 3.14
CA PHE A 75 0.23 -14.15 4.00
C PHE A 75 -0.17 -12.80 3.38
N THR A 76 0.28 -12.46 2.17
CA THR A 76 0.11 -11.12 1.54
C THR A 76 -0.95 -11.08 0.44
N GLN A 77 -2.05 -11.79 0.64
CA GLN A 77 -3.15 -11.84 -0.32
C GLN A 77 -4.37 -10.94 -0.02
N PRO A 78 -4.76 -10.61 1.22
CA PRO A 78 -6.02 -9.87 1.43
C PRO A 78 -5.97 -8.38 1.03
N GLU A 79 -4.79 -7.77 0.96
CA GLU A 79 -4.60 -6.32 0.85
C GLU A 79 -4.93 -5.77 -0.53
N TRP A 80 -4.28 -6.34 -1.56
CA TRP A 80 -4.52 -5.97 -2.95
C TRP A 80 -5.78 -6.66 -3.50
N ALA A 81 -6.17 -7.83 -2.98
CA ALA A 81 -7.39 -8.51 -3.42
C ALA A 81 -8.66 -7.70 -3.13
N VAL A 82 -8.70 -6.93 -2.03
CA VAL A 82 -9.83 -6.03 -1.74
C VAL A 82 -9.87 -4.84 -2.70
N ALA A 83 -8.72 -4.23 -3.00
CA ALA A 83 -8.63 -3.15 -3.98
C ALA A 83 -8.98 -3.65 -5.40
N PHE A 84 -8.43 -4.81 -5.77
CA PHE A 84 -8.73 -5.50 -7.03
C PHE A 84 -10.20 -5.90 -7.13
N GLY A 85 -10.81 -6.41 -6.06
CA GLY A 85 -12.23 -6.75 -6.05
C GLY A 85 -13.15 -5.54 -6.25
N LYS A 86 -12.76 -4.35 -5.79
CA LYS A 86 -13.50 -3.10 -5.98
C LYS A 86 -13.30 -2.46 -7.36
N ASP A 87 -12.18 -2.75 -8.01
CA ASP A 87 -11.82 -2.23 -9.34
C ASP A 87 -11.09 -3.30 -10.18
N PRO A 88 -11.79 -4.38 -10.57
CA PRO A 88 -11.15 -5.52 -11.22
C PRO A 88 -10.65 -5.19 -12.63
N LYS A 89 -11.20 -4.13 -13.25
CA LYS A 89 -10.73 -3.60 -14.52
C LYS A 89 -9.59 -2.58 -14.38
N GLY A 90 -9.29 -2.11 -13.17
CA GLY A 90 -8.27 -1.10 -12.91
C GLY A 90 -8.61 0.30 -13.44
N GLU A 91 -9.85 0.54 -13.89
CA GLU A 91 -10.27 1.80 -14.52
C GLU A 91 -10.26 2.98 -13.53
N LYS A 92 -10.44 2.70 -12.25
CA LYS A 92 -10.38 3.70 -11.17
C LYS A 92 -8.96 3.84 -10.60
N GLY A 93 -8.05 2.94 -11.00
CA GLY A 93 -6.67 2.88 -10.56
C GLY A 93 -6.55 2.54 -9.08
N LEU A 94 -7.52 1.87 -8.44
CA LEU A 94 -7.51 1.65 -6.99
C LEU A 94 -6.30 0.83 -6.51
N LEU A 95 -5.77 -0.03 -7.39
CA LEU A 95 -4.56 -0.80 -7.18
C LEU A 95 -3.51 -0.39 -8.21
N LEU A 96 -2.32 -0.02 -7.72
CA LEU A 96 -1.18 0.44 -8.50
C LEU A 96 -0.01 -0.53 -8.30
N PRO A 97 0.15 -1.55 -9.16
CA PRO A 97 1.27 -2.47 -9.08
C PRO A 97 2.57 -1.82 -9.58
N ILE A 98 3.62 -1.86 -8.76
CA ILE A 98 4.97 -1.39 -9.10
C ILE A 98 5.92 -2.58 -8.99
N ARG A 99 6.44 -3.07 -10.12
CA ARG A 99 7.40 -4.17 -10.14
C ARG A 99 8.81 -3.65 -9.84
N VAL A 100 9.37 -4.08 -8.73
CA VAL A 100 10.74 -3.68 -8.31
C VAL A 100 11.77 -4.76 -8.56
N ARG A 101 11.34 -6.02 -8.65
CA ARG A 101 12.18 -7.19 -8.96
C ARG A 101 11.42 -8.19 -9.83
N SER A 102 12.15 -8.96 -10.63
CA SER A 102 11.61 -9.95 -11.59
C SER A 102 11.99 -11.35 -11.20
#